data_AF-A0A7K0LQL1-F1
#
_entry.id   AF-A0A7K0LQL1-F1
#
_cell.length_a   1.000
_cell.length_b   1.000
_cell.length_c   1.000
_cell.angle_alpha   90.00
_cell.angle_beta   90.00
_cell.angle_gamma   90.00
#
_symmetry.space_group_name_H-M   'P 1'
#
loop_
_entity.id
_entity.type
_entity.pdbx_description
1 polymer ?
#
loop_
_entity_poly.entity_id
_entity_poly.type
_entity_poly.pdbx_seq_one_letter_code
_entity_poly.pdbx_strand_id
1 'polypeptide(L)' 'MQAFRVVGGSRLVGEVTVDGAKNSVLKLMAASLLAQGRTTLREAPEILDVEI' A
#
# COMPACT_ATOMS: atom_id res chain seq x y z
N MET A 1 3.15 -7.10 23.15
CA MET A 1 1.93 -6.97 22.32
C MET A 1 1.62 -5.48 22.20
N GLN A 2 1.51 -4.94 20.99
CA GLN A 2 1.07 -3.55 20.78
C GLN A 2 -0.43 -3.53 20.52
N ALA A 3 -1.12 -2.50 21.02
CA ALA A 3 -2.55 -2.33 20.84
C ALA A 3 -2.91 -0.85 20.74
N PHE A 4 -3.93 -0.54 19.95
CA PHE A 4 -4.54 0.80 19.89
C PHE A 4 -5.79 0.83 20.78
N ARG A 5 -5.94 1.88 21.58
CA ARG A 5 -7.19 2.20 22.29
C ARG A 5 -7.96 3.24 21.51
N VAL A 6 -9.11 2.85 20.96
CA VAL A 6 -10.01 3.75 20.21
C VAL A 6 -11.17 4.16 21.12
N VAL A 7 -11.46 5.46 21.18
CA VAL A 7 -12.62 6.02 21.92
C VAL A 7 -13.61 6.55 20.90
N GLY A 8 -14.84 6.03 20.95
CA GLY A 8 -15.93 6.45 20.04
C GLY A 8 -16.63 7.74 20.48
N GLY A 9 -17.72 8.07 19.78
CA GLY A 9 -18.63 9.17 20.14
C GLY A 9 -18.54 10.42 19.25
N SER A 10 -17.63 10.44 18.27
CA SER A 10 -17.48 11.55 17.33
C SER A 10 -17.67 11.09 15.88
N ARG A 11 -18.40 11.86 15.08
CA ARG A 11 -18.52 11.65 13.63
C ARG A 11 -17.24 12.12 12.94
N LEU A 12 -16.66 11.27 12.09
CA LEU A 12 -15.54 11.68 11.23
C LEU A 12 -16.04 12.57 10.10
N VAL A 13 -15.32 13.67 9.85
CA VAL A 13 -15.55 14.61 8.74
C VAL A 13 -14.19 15.00 8.16
N GLY A 14 -14.00 14.82 6.86
CA GLY A 14 -12.76 15.11 6.17
C GLY A 14 -12.57 14.22 4.96
N GLU A 15 -11.39 14.28 4.38
CA GLU A 15 -10.96 13.49 3.23
C GLU A 15 -9.67 12.74 3.59
N VAL A 16 -9.44 11.61 2.94
CA VAL A 16 -8.21 10.83 3.07
C VAL A 16 -7.76 10.38 1.69
N THR A 17 -6.47 10.49 1.43
CA THR A 17 -5.86 9.93 0.21
C THR A 17 -5.71 8.42 0.41
N VAL A 18 -6.14 7.66 -0.59
CA VAL A 18 -5.99 6.20 -0.59
C VAL A 18 -4.69 5.85 -1.32
N ASP A 19 -3.79 5.16 -0.63
CA ASP A 19 -2.54 4.68 -1.22
C ASP A 19 -2.79 3.59 -2.27
N GLY A 20 -1.76 3.27 -3.05
CA GLY A 20 -1.86 2.24 -4.06
C GLY A 20 -2.21 0.86 -3.51
N ALA A 21 -2.88 0.07 -4.35
CA ALA A 21 -3.40 -1.24 -3.95
C ALA A 21 -2.26 -2.27 -3.81
N LYS A 22 -1.92 -2.63 -2.56
CA LYS A 22 -0.96 -3.69 -2.21
C LYS A 22 -1.04 -4.91 -3.13
N ASN A 23 -2.23 -5.50 -3.28
CA ASN A 23 -2.42 -6.75 -4.02
C ASN A 23 -2.22 -6.58 -5.54
N SER A 24 -2.33 -5.36 -6.05
CA SER A 24 -2.01 -5.05 -7.44
C SER A 24 -0.49 -4.92 -7.61
N VAL A 25 0.15 -4.17 -6.70
CA VAL A 25 1.60 -3.94 -6.69
C VAL A 25 2.36 -5.26 -6.59
N LEU A 26 1.95 -6.18 -5.71
CA LEU A 26 2.58 -7.51 -5.59
C LEU A 26 2.58 -8.29 -6.92
N LYS A 27 1.47 -8.23 -7.68
CA LYS A 27 1.38 -8.89 -8.99
C LYS A 27 2.25 -8.19 -10.03
N LEU A 28 2.30 -6.87 -10.00
CA LEU A 28 3.13 -6.07 -10.90
C LEU A 28 4.61 -6.25 -10.61
N MET A 29 5.01 -6.41 -9.34
CA MET A 29 6.39 -6.77 -8.96
C MET A 29 6.78 -8.10 -9.58
N ALA A 30 5.95 -9.14 -9.45
CA ALA A 30 6.19 -10.44 -10.08
C ALA A 30 6.26 -10.33 -11.61
N ALA A 31 5.33 -9.60 -12.23
CA ALA A 31 5.33 -9.39 -13.68
C ALA A 31 6.56 -8.60 -14.17
N SER A 32 7.09 -7.68 -13.37
CA SER A 32 8.25 -6.86 -13.72
C SER A 32 9.52 -7.67 -13.92
N LEU A 33 9.63 -8.83 -13.27
CA LEU A 33 10.74 -9.77 -13.45
C LEU A 33 10.77 -10.41 -14.85
N LEU A 34 9.63 -10.42 -15.54
CA LEU A 34 9.48 -11.01 -16.88
C LEU A 34 9.69 -9.98 -17.99
N ALA A 35 9.70 -8.68 -17.67
CA ALA A 35 9.89 -7.61 -18.63
C ALA A 35 11.38 -7.41 -18.95
N GLN A 36 11.71 -7.16 -20.21
CA GLN A 36 13.07 -6.78 -20.59
C GLN A 36 13.36 -5.33 -20.22
N GLY A 37 14.57 -5.06 -19.72
CA GLY A 37 15.00 -3.72 -19.35
C GLY A 37 14.55 -3.30 -17.95
N ARG A 38 14.34 -1.99 -17.76
CA ARG A 38 13.99 -1.41 -16.46
C ARG A 38 12.48 -1.16 -16.36
N THR A 39 11.84 -1.77 -15.38
CA THR A 39 10.46 -1.44 -14.98
C THR A 39 10.48 -0.49 -13.79
N THR A 40 9.61 0.54 -13.81
CA THR A 40 9.41 1.46 -12.67
C THR A 40 7.95 1.37 -12.25
N LEU A 41 7.69 0.88 -11.03
CA LEU A 41 6.36 0.86 -10.42
C LEU A 41 6.19 2.14 -9.58
N ARG A 42 5.09 2.86 -9.79
CA ARG A 42 4.74 4.10 -9.05
C ARG A 42 3.54 3.83 -8.15
N GLU A 43 3.36 4.65 -7.12
CA GLU A 43 2.27 4.51 -6.14
C GLU A 43 2.28 3.16 -5.41
N ALA A 44 3.44 2.57 -5.17
CA ALA A 44 3.54 1.39 -4.31
C ALA A 44 3.34 1.82 -2.85
N PRO A 45 2.41 1.21 -2.09
CA PRO A 45 2.19 1.57 -0.70
C PRO A 45 3.41 1.18 0.15
N GLU A 46 3.81 2.05 1.07
CA GLU A 46 4.93 1.81 1.98
C GLU A 46 4.47 0.95 3.17
N ILE A 47 4.41 -0.35 2.94
CA ILE A 47 3.98 -1.34 3.94
C ILE A 47 4.85 -2.59 3.86
N LEU A 48 4.88 -3.37 4.94
CA LEU A 48 5.70 -4.58 5.11
C LEU A 48 5.65 -5.56 3.93
N ASP A 49 4.48 -5.76 3.31
CA ASP A 49 4.36 -6.68 2.17
C ASP A 49 5.08 -6.21 0.90
N VAL A 50 5.37 -4.92 0.78
CA VAL A 50 5.93 -4.28 -0.42
C VAL A 50 7.36 -3.76 -0.15
N GLU A 51 7.85 -3.91 1.08
CA GLU A 51 9.21 -3.54 1.49
C GLU A 51 10.25 -4.42 0.75
N ILE A 52 11.33 -3.80 0.23
CA ILE A 52 12.40 -4.44 -0.57
C ILE A 52 13.73 -4.29 0.16
#